data_AF-A0A945I6L3-F1
#
_entry.id   AF-A0A945I6L3-F1
#
_cell.length_a   1.000
_cell.length_b   1.000
_cell.length_c   1.000
_cell.angle_alpha   90.00
_cell.angle_beta   90.00
_cell.angle_gamma   90.00
#
_symmetry.space_group_name_H-M   'P 1'
#
loop_
_entity.id
_entity.type
_entity.pdbx_description
1 polymer ?
#
loop_
_entity_poly.entity_id
_entity_poly.type
_entity_poly.pdbx_seq_one_letter_code
_entity_poly.pdbx_strand_id
1 'polypeptide(L)'
;EHVDNTFPGYAEEMPKHGARWIEIMRKERGQAPMIDVAYLPVMCQHCDDAPCIKAAENGAVSKRADGIVIIDPEKAKGQKQLVESCPYNAIWWNEDLQLPQHWIFDAHLLDDGWKQPRAVSVCATEAIAAKKLDDGEMAKLVDAEGLEVLNPEFGTRPRVYYKNLYRYNKCFIGGSVATTKDGTSDCVEGASVKLSQGSDVIAEATTDVFGDFKFDRLDENSGTYKVEISADGHGSKSLDVELSESVTLGNIFFDQTLPVINRR
;
A
#
# COMPACT_ATOMS: atom_id res chain seq x y z
N GLU A 1 17.41 17.98 2.58
CA GLU A 1 18.05 17.67 3.86
C GLU A 1 19.45 17.13 3.63
N HIS A 2 19.60 15.96 3.02
CA HIS A 2 20.91 15.33 2.77
C HIS A 2 21.73 15.88 1.59
N VAL A 3 21.26 16.90 0.86
CA VAL A 3 22.03 17.50 -0.25
C VAL A 3 22.88 18.61 0.33
N ASP A 4 24.18 18.64 0.02
CA ASP A 4 25.17 19.59 0.57
C ASP A 4 25.27 19.61 2.11
N ASN A 5 24.86 18.53 2.79
CA ASN A 5 24.86 18.45 4.26
C ASN A 5 25.35 17.08 4.76
N THR A 6 26.18 17.11 5.80
CA THR A 6 26.65 15.94 6.56
C THR A 6 26.13 16.01 8.00
N PHE A 7 25.72 14.87 8.54
CA PHE A 7 25.24 14.72 9.92
C PHE A 7 26.13 13.70 10.64
N PRO A 8 27.21 14.14 11.31
CA PRO A 8 28.21 13.25 11.89
C PRO A 8 27.59 12.17 12.78
N GLY A 9 27.89 10.90 12.47
CA GLY A 9 27.35 9.74 13.17
C GLY A 9 25.96 9.27 12.71
N TYR A 10 25.31 9.99 11.80
CA TYR A 10 23.97 9.63 11.29
C TYR A 10 23.96 9.37 9.79
N ALA A 11 24.46 10.30 8.98
CA ALA A 11 24.43 10.25 7.53
C ALA A 11 25.44 11.23 6.92
N GLU A 12 25.86 10.95 5.70
CA GLU A 12 26.65 11.86 4.87
C GLU A 12 25.78 12.51 3.79
N GLU A 13 26.39 13.40 3.01
CA GLU A 13 25.75 13.96 1.84
C GLU A 13 25.26 12.87 0.87
N MET A 14 24.14 13.15 0.19
CA MET A 14 23.63 12.39 -0.94
C MET A 14 23.43 13.30 -2.16
N PRO A 15 23.66 12.78 -3.39
CA PRO A 15 23.33 13.50 -4.60
C PRO A 15 21.87 13.97 -4.61
N LYS A 16 21.65 15.13 -5.23
CA LYS A 16 20.31 15.73 -5.35
C LYS A 16 19.27 14.82 -6.02
N HIS A 17 19.72 13.91 -6.88
CA HIS A 17 18.87 13.01 -7.66
C HIS A 17 19.32 11.56 -7.50
N GLY A 18 18.38 10.63 -7.68
CA GLY A 18 18.64 9.19 -7.58
C GLY A 18 18.04 8.59 -6.31
N ALA A 19 18.50 9.04 -5.14
CA ALA A 19 18.01 8.52 -3.87
C ALA A 19 16.55 8.92 -3.58
N ARG A 20 15.73 7.95 -3.20
CA ARG A 20 14.34 8.14 -2.76
C ARG A 20 14.21 7.63 -1.32
N TRP A 21 14.54 8.49 -0.36
CA TRP A 21 14.45 8.17 1.07
C TRP A 21 13.03 7.78 1.50
N ILE A 22 12.06 8.49 0.93
CA ILE A 22 10.63 8.22 1.02
C ILE A 22 10.10 8.22 -0.41
N GLU A 23 9.83 7.03 -0.93
CA GLU A 23 9.26 6.83 -2.26
C GLU A 23 7.74 6.72 -2.17
N ILE A 24 7.02 7.59 -2.87
CA ILE A 24 5.56 7.49 -2.94
C ILE A 24 5.21 6.63 -4.15
N MET A 25 4.95 5.35 -3.90
CA MET A 25 4.49 4.43 -4.95
C MET A 25 3.04 4.74 -5.32
N ARG A 26 2.66 4.46 -6.56
CA ARG A 26 1.32 4.70 -7.11
C ARG A 26 0.79 3.43 -7.76
N LYS A 27 -0.43 3.02 -7.42
CA LYS A 27 -1.15 1.94 -8.09
C LYS A 27 -2.52 2.44 -8.56
N GLU A 28 -2.78 2.36 -9.86
CA GLU A 28 -4.12 2.50 -10.42
C GLU A 28 -4.83 1.15 -10.33
N ARG A 29 -6.13 1.14 -10.03
CA ARG A 29 -6.96 -0.06 -9.92
C ARG A 29 -8.26 0.15 -10.69
N GLY A 30 -8.70 -0.86 -11.44
CA GLY A 30 -9.95 -0.84 -12.19
C GLY A 30 -9.81 -0.26 -13.59
N GLN A 31 -10.95 -0.09 -14.28
CA GLN A 31 -11.00 0.41 -15.66
C GLN A 31 -12.22 1.33 -15.79
N ALA A 32 -12.21 2.21 -16.79
CA ALA A 32 -13.35 3.09 -17.04
C ALA A 32 -14.67 2.29 -17.11
N PRO A 33 -15.75 2.75 -16.44
CA PRO A 33 -15.87 4.04 -15.76
C PRO A 33 -15.40 4.11 -14.30
N MET A 34 -15.05 2.99 -13.65
CA MET A 34 -14.69 2.94 -12.23
C MET A 34 -13.19 2.72 -12.02
N ILE A 35 -12.47 3.81 -11.74
CA ILE A 35 -11.02 3.79 -11.49
C ILE A 35 -10.73 4.32 -10.09
N ASP A 36 -9.79 3.67 -9.40
CA ASP A 36 -9.27 4.07 -8.09
C ASP A 36 -7.74 4.22 -8.18
N VAL A 37 -7.17 5.14 -7.40
CA VAL A 37 -5.71 5.36 -7.37
C VAL A 37 -5.26 5.40 -5.93
N ALA A 38 -4.35 4.49 -5.58
CA ALA A 38 -3.74 4.42 -4.27
C ALA A 38 -2.29 4.92 -4.32
N TYR A 39 -1.89 5.60 -3.25
CA TYR A 39 -0.52 6.06 -3.02
C TYR A 39 0.02 5.42 -1.76
N LEU A 40 1.24 4.89 -1.82
CA LEU A 40 1.90 4.20 -0.71
C LEU A 40 3.29 4.78 -0.49
N PRO A 41 3.50 5.60 0.57
CA PRO A 41 4.82 6.03 0.98
C PRO A 41 5.63 4.84 1.50
N VAL A 42 6.76 4.55 0.88
CA VAL A 42 7.70 3.51 1.28
C VAL A 42 9.03 4.16 1.64
N MET A 43 9.54 3.77 2.80
CA MET A 43 10.81 4.24 3.34
C MET A 43 11.53 3.09 4.04
N CYS A 44 12.67 3.37 4.68
CA CYS A 44 13.29 2.43 5.59
C CYS A 44 12.27 1.97 6.65
N GLN A 45 12.09 0.66 6.75
CA GLN A 45 11.09 0.05 7.64
C GLN A 45 11.59 -0.08 9.09
N HIS A 46 12.86 0.26 9.36
CA HIS A 46 13.54 0.14 10.65
C HIS A 46 13.21 -1.18 11.39
N CYS A 47 13.27 -2.27 10.64
CA CYS A 47 12.95 -3.65 11.02
C CYS A 47 13.62 -4.09 12.33
N ASP A 48 12.92 -4.90 13.13
CA ASP A 48 13.52 -5.57 14.30
C ASP A 48 14.42 -6.73 13.90
N ASP A 49 14.02 -7.51 12.89
CA ASP A 49 14.86 -8.54 12.30
C ASP A 49 15.44 -8.05 10.96
N ALA A 50 16.25 -7.00 11.03
CA ALA A 50 16.76 -6.27 9.86
C ALA A 50 17.82 -7.07 9.08
N PRO A 51 17.57 -7.44 7.80
CA PRO A 51 18.55 -8.15 6.99
C PRO A 51 19.84 -7.35 6.74
N CYS A 52 19.74 -6.01 6.66
CA CYS A 52 20.91 -5.14 6.50
C CYS A 52 21.86 -5.17 7.71
N ILE A 53 21.37 -5.39 8.93
CA ILE A 53 22.23 -5.60 10.11
C ILE A 53 22.98 -6.92 9.99
N LYS A 54 22.33 -7.98 9.49
CA LYS A 54 22.95 -9.31 9.30
C LYS A 54 24.00 -9.29 8.18
N ALA A 55 23.77 -8.51 7.13
CA ALA A 55 24.66 -8.40 5.97
C ALA A 55 25.86 -7.46 6.21
N ALA A 56 25.78 -6.59 7.23
CA ALA A 56 26.82 -5.63 7.55
C ALA A 56 28.07 -6.33 8.09
N GLU A 57 29.22 -5.93 7.57
CA GLU A 57 30.50 -6.23 8.19
C GLU A 57 30.79 -5.20 9.29
N ASN A 58 31.81 -5.44 10.12
CA ASN A 58 32.39 -4.52 11.11
C ASN A 58 31.42 -3.75 12.05
N GLY A 59 30.16 -4.19 12.16
CA GLY A 59 29.12 -3.49 12.91
C GLY A 59 28.69 -2.17 12.26
N ALA A 60 28.80 -2.04 10.93
CA ALA A 60 28.44 -0.84 10.18
C ALA A 60 26.95 -0.48 10.27
N VAL A 61 26.08 -1.45 10.54
CA VAL A 61 24.64 -1.21 10.69
C VAL A 61 24.21 -1.70 12.05
N SER A 62 23.48 -0.86 12.77
CA SER A 62 23.01 -1.16 14.13
C SER A 62 21.60 -0.65 14.37
N LYS A 63 20.93 -1.23 15.35
CA LYS A 63 19.63 -0.76 15.82
C LYS A 63 19.81 -0.05 17.16
N ARG A 64 19.39 1.21 17.22
CA ARG A 64 19.38 2.02 18.43
C ARG A 64 18.33 1.51 19.42
N ALA A 65 18.46 1.91 20.69
CA ALA A 65 17.53 1.56 21.76
C ALA A 65 16.10 2.10 21.53
N ASP A 66 15.95 3.17 20.74
CA ASP A 66 14.65 3.73 20.35
C ASP A 66 14.07 3.09 19.07
N GLY A 67 14.73 2.05 18.53
CA GLY A 67 14.24 1.29 17.40
C GLY A 67 14.74 1.77 16.03
N ILE A 68 15.46 2.89 15.96
CA ILE A 68 15.98 3.42 14.70
C ILE A 68 17.19 2.60 14.25
N VAL A 69 17.09 1.95 13.09
CA VAL A 69 18.24 1.37 12.38
C VAL A 69 19.08 2.49 11.78
N ILE A 70 20.40 2.45 11.97
CA ILE A 70 21.38 3.43 11.46
C ILE A 70 22.52 2.70 10.75
N ILE A 71 22.94 3.25 9.60
CA ILE A 71 24.19 2.91 8.92
C ILE A 71 25.26 3.93 9.35
N ASP A 72 26.34 3.46 9.97
CA ASP A 72 27.51 4.25 10.34
C ASP A 72 28.31 4.60 9.06
N PRO A 73 28.39 5.87 8.64
CA PRO A 73 29.00 6.23 7.36
C PRO A 73 30.49 5.89 7.25
N GLU A 74 31.23 5.90 8.36
CA GLU A 74 32.66 5.58 8.31
C GLU A 74 32.88 4.08 8.09
N LYS A 75 32.12 3.26 8.83
CA LYS A 75 32.26 1.80 8.78
C LYS A 75 31.66 1.16 7.54
N ALA A 76 30.58 1.74 7.02
CA ALA A 76 29.82 1.19 5.90
C ALA A 76 30.43 1.50 4.52
N LYS A 77 31.45 2.38 4.47
CA LYS A 77 32.11 2.75 3.22
C LYS A 77 32.65 1.52 2.49
N GLY A 78 32.30 1.40 1.22
CA GLY A 78 32.66 0.25 0.37
C GLY A 78 31.73 -0.96 0.47
N GLN A 79 30.79 -1.00 1.42
CA GLN A 79 29.90 -2.15 1.64
C GLN A 79 28.68 -2.11 0.71
N LYS A 80 28.90 -2.21 -0.60
CA LYS A 80 27.82 -2.12 -1.61
C LYS A 80 26.75 -3.22 -1.48
N GLN A 81 27.09 -4.35 -0.88
CA GLN A 81 26.14 -5.45 -0.59
C GLN A 81 24.99 -5.04 0.34
N LEU A 82 25.16 -3.96 1.14
CA LEU A 82 24.09 -3.46 1.99
C LEU A 82 22.88 -2.97 1.18
N VAL A 83 23.07 -2.49 -0.05
CA VAL A 83 21.99 -2.07 -0.94
C VAL A 83 21.05 -3.24 -1.24
N GLU A 84 21.63 -4.38 -1.64
CA GLU A 84 20.90 -5.59 -2.01
C GLU A 84 20.31 -6.32 -0.80
N SER A 85 20.85 -6.07 0.39
CA SER A 85 20.36 -6.69 1.62
C SER A 85 18.95 -6.24 2.01
N CYS A 86 18.50 -5.06 1.57
CA CYS A 86 17.21 -4.52 1.98
C CYS A 86 16.08 -5.05 1.07
N PRO A 87 15.15 -5.88 1.57
CA PRO A 87 14.06 -6.39 0.74
C PRO A 87 13.02 -5.31 0.36
N TYR A 88 13.12 -4.13 0.96
CA TYR A 88 12.29 -2.96 0.67
C TYR A 88 12.98 -1.95 -0.27
N ASN A 89 14.20 -2.24 -0.75
CA ASN A 89 15.01 -1.34 -1.58
C ASN A 89 15.22 0.06 -0.96
N ALA A 90 15.28 0.15 0.37
CA ALA A 90 15.36 1.43 1.09
C ALA A 90 16.79 1.97 1.27
N ILE A 91 17.81 1.17 0.91
CA ILE A 91 19.22 1.55 1.00
C ILE A 91 19.69 1.99 -0.39
N TRP A 92 20.22 3.21 -0.48
CA TRP A 92 20.72 3.81 -1.71
C TRP A 92 22.24 3.92 -1.68
N TRP A 93 22.86 3.73 -2.83
CA TRP A 93 24.31 3.85 -2.98
C TRP A 93 24.71 5.26 -3.42
N ASN A 94 25.59 5.90 -2.65
CA ASN A 94 26.29 7.10 -3.06
C ASN A 94 27.55 6.69 -3.85
N GLU A 95 27.59 6.96 -5.15
CA GLU A 95 28.75 6.63 -6.00
C GLU A 95 29.98 7.48 -5.69
N ASP A 96 29.83 8.76 -5.33
CA ASP A 96 30.99 9.63 -5.07
C ASP A 96 31.68 9.27 -3.75
N LEU A 97 30.89 8.97 -2.73
CA LEU A 97 31.38 8.60 -1.39
C LEU A 97 31.62 7.11 -1.23
N GLN A 98 31.20 6.29 -2.20
CA GLN A 98 31.20 4.82 -2.12
C GLN A 98 30.51 4.33 -0.84
N LEU A 99 29.31 4.83 -0.59
CA LEU A 99 28.63 4.69 0.70
C LEU A 99 27.15 4.29 0.55
N PRO A 100 26.68 3.22 1.23
CA PRO A 100 25.26 2.91 1.31
C PRO A 100 24.61 3.77 2.40
N GLN A 101 23.43 4.34 2.14
CA GLN A 101 22.66 5.11 3.12
C GLN A 101 21.16 4.82 2.98
N HIS A 102 20.41 4.88 4.09
CA HIS A 102 18.93 4.85 4.07
C HIS A 102 18.35 6.02 4.88
N TRP A 103 17.03 6.21 4.84
CA TRP A 103 16.38 7.26 5.62
C TRP A 103 16.59 7.02 7.11
N ILE A 104 17.15 7.98 7.83
CA ILE A 104 17.59 7.83 9.23
C ILE A 104 16.50 8.19 10.25
N PHE A 105 15.23 8.18 9.85
CA PHE A 105 14.11 8.65 10.67
C PHE A 105 14.29 10.08 11.21
N ASP A 106 15.08 10.89 10.50
CA ASP A 106 15.54 12.22 10.93
C ASP A 106 16.10 12.23 12.36
N ALA A 107 16.80 11.14 12.75
CA ALA A 107 17.32 10.96 14.11
C ALA A 107 18.18 12.14 14.58
N HIS A 108 18.97 12.73 13.69
CA HIS A 108 19.77 13.92 13.97
C HIS A 108 18.93 15.13 14.43
N LEU A 109 17.68 15.28 13.95
CA LEU A 109 16.75 16.31 14.42
C LEU A 109 16.10 15.92 15.74
N LEU A 110 15.69 14.66 15.88
CA LEU A 110 15.08 14.15 17.11
C LEU A 110 16.04 14.29 18.30
N ASP A 111 17.32 13.98 18.09
CA ASP A 111 18.37 14.10 19.10
C ASP A 111 18.72 15.58 19.38
N ASP A 112 18.42 16.51 18.46
CA ASP A 112 18.46 17.97 18.65
C ASP A 112 17.17 18.55 19.28
N GLY A 113 16.24 17.67 19.72
CA GLY A 113 15.04 18.06 20.45
C GLY A 113 13.82 18.35 19.58
N TRP A 114 13.85 18.02 18.28
CA TRP A 114 12.66 18.08 17.44
C TRP A 114 11.62 17.08 17.91
N LYS A 115 10.34 17.46 17.81
CA LYS A 115 9.22 16.62 18.27
C LYS A 115 8.86 15.52 17.29
N GLN A 116 9.22 15.67 16.01
CA GLN A 116 8.83 14.74 14.96
C GLN A 116 9.74 14.87 13.72
N PRO A 117 9.84 13.82 12.88
CA PRO A 117 10.55 13.86 11.61
C PRO A 117 9.97 14.89 10.63
N ARG A 118 10.80 15.32 9.67
CA ARG A 118 10.43 16.23 8.58
C ARG A 118 9.24 15.71 7.79
N ALA A 119 9.22 14.41 7.47
CA ALA A 119 8.14 13.76 6.74
C ALA A 119 6.77 13.98 7.39
N VAL A 120 6.70 13.95 8.73
CA VAL A 120 5.48 14.25 9.49
C VAL A 120 5.19 15.74 9.44
N SER A 121 6.20 16.58 9.67
CA SER A 121 6.03 18.04 9.74
C SER A 121 5.52 18.70 8.45
N VAL A 122 5.80 18.10 7.28
CA VAL A 122 5.40 18.65 5.97
C VAL A 122 4.14 17.99 5.40
N CYS A 123 3.64 16.93 6.02
CA CYS A 123 2.50 16.17 5.50
C CYS A 123 1.20 16.92 5.75
N ALA A 124 0.77 17.71 4.76
CA ALA A 124 -0.47 18.49 4.85
C ALA A 124 -1.74 17.64 4.97
N THR A 125 -1.69 16.37 4.56
CA THR A 125 -2.83 15.42 4.62
C THR A 125 -2.85 14.57 5.88
N GLU A 126 -1.86 14.73 6.77
CA GLU A 126 -1.74 13.94 8.01
C GLU A 126 -1.65 12.43 7.77
N ALA A 127 -1.16 12.02 6.59
CA ALA A 127 -1.02 10.62 6.21
C ALA A 127 0.13 9.88 6.93
N ILE A 128 1.10 10.62 7.49
CA ILE A 128 2.27 10.07 8.18
C ILE A 128 2.24 10.58 9.63
N ALA A 129 2.36 9.65 10.58
CA ALA A 129 2.52 9.96 12.00
C ALA A 129 3.74 9.23 12.56
N ALA A 130 4.48 9.89 13.45
CA ALA A 130 5.55 9.29 14.23
C ALA A 130 5.12 9.20 15.69
N LYS A 131 5.32 8.03 16.31
CA LYS A 131 4.98 7.80 17.72
C LYS A 131 6.15 7.09 18.41
N LYS A 132 6.46 7.53 19.63
CA LYS A 132 7.40 6.85 20.52
C LYS A 132 6.59 6.10 21.56
N LEU A 133 6.50 4.78 21.40
CA LEU A 133 5.67 3.88 22.19
C LEU A 133 6.49 2.66 22.59
N ASP A 134 6.11 2.01 23.68
CA ASP A 134 6.55 0.64 23.93
C ASP A 134 5.82 -0.37 23.02
N ASP A 135 6.34 -1.59 22.94
CA ASP A 135 5.79 -2.62 22.05
C ASP A 135 4.35 -3.01 22.42
N GLY A 136 3.95 -2.91 23.70
CA GLY A 136 2.59 -3.21 24.15
C GLY A 136 1.58 -2.12 23.81
N GLU A 137 1.98 -0.86 23.92
CA GLU A 137 1.22 0.30 23.45
C GLU A 137 1.06 0.27 21.92
N MET A 138 2.14 -0.06 21.20
CA MET A 138 2.08 -0.20 19.74
C MET A 138 1.15 -1.35 19.33
N ALA A 139 1.20 -2.50 19.99
CA ALA A 139 0.29 -3.62 19.71
C ALA A 139 -1.19 -3.24 19.87
N LYS A 140 -1.54 -2.51 20.94
CA LYS A 140 -2.90 -1.99 21.13
C LYS A 140 -3.33 -1.06 20.01
N LEU A 141 -2.41 -0.22 19.52
CA LEU A 141 -2.68 0.70 18.41
C LEU A 141 -2.89 -0.05 17.09
N VAL A 142 -2.06 -1.08 16.83
CA VAL A 142 -2.20 -1.96 15.67
C VAL A 142 -3.58 -2.59 15.64
N ASP A 143 -4.02 -3.18 16.76
CA ASP A 143 -5.34 -3.82 16.86
C ASP A 143 -6.48 -2.80 16.72
N ALA A 144 -6.37 -1.66 17.41
CA ALA A 144 -7.43 -0.65 17.43
C ALA A 144 -7.65 0.01 16.06
N GLU A 145 -6.59 0.18 15.26
CA GLU A 145 -6.66 0.86 13.97
C GLU A 145 -6.62 -0.08 12.77
N GLY A 146 -6.45 -1.39 12.99
CA GLY A 146 -6.28 -2.37 11.91
C GLY A 146 -5.04 -2.08 11.06
N LEU A 147 -3.91 -1.82 11.72
CA LEU A 147 -2.66 -1.50 11.03
C LEU A 147 -1.98 -2.77 10.51
N GLU A 148 -1.36 -2.65 9.34
CA GLU A 148 -0.67 -3.74 8.66
C GLU A 148 0.79 -3.36 8.40
N VAL A 149 1.66 -4.35 8.24
CA VAL A 149 3.05 -4.12 7.80
C VAL A 149 3.19 -4.42 6.31
N LEU A 150 4.17 -3.80 5.67
CA LEU A 150 4.47 -4.05 4.27
C LEU A 150 5.25 -5.37 4.12
N ASN A 151 4.77 -6.25 3.23
CA ASN A 151 5.38 -7.54 2.89
C ASN A 151 5.72 -8.40 4.13
N PRO A 152 4.71 -8.81 4.94
CA PRO A 152 4.94 -9.61 6.15
C PRO A 152 5.68 -10.94 5.88
N GLU A 153 5.58 -11.47 4.67
CA GLU A 153 6.29 -12.68 4.21
C GLU A 153 7.81 -12.57 4.27
N PHE A 154 8.39 -11.37 4.30
CA PHE A 154 9.83 -11.18 4.48
C PHE A 154 10.31 -11.48 5.91
N GLY A 155 9.40 -11.60 6.89
CA GLY A 155 9.75 -11.95 8.27
C GLY A 155 10.60 -10.91 9.02
N THR A 156 10.78 -9.70 8.48
CA THR A 156 11.71 -8.69 9.01
C THR A 156 11.20 -7.96 10.24
N ARG A 157 9.91 -8.10 10.59
CA ARG A 157 9.21 -7.35 11.64
C ARG A 157 9.41 -5.82 11.52
N PRO A 158 8.79 -5.17 10.50
CA PRO A 158 8.84 -3.72 10.31
C PRO A 158 8.34 -2.92 11.51
N ARG A 159 8.85 -1.68 11.67
CA ARG A 159 8.33 -0.67 12.62
C ARG A 159 7.58 0.48 11.92
N VAL A 160 7.41 0.40 10.60
CA VAL A 160 6.51 1.26 9.84
C VAL A 160 5.23 0.48 9.55
N TYR A 161 4.10 1.07 9.91
CA TYR A 161 2.78 0.45 9.81
C TYR A 161 1.88 1.27 8.90
N TYR A 162 0.99 0.58 8.21
CA TYR A 162 0.10 1.13 7.19
C TYR A 162 -1.35 0.91 7.58
N LYS A 163 -2.14 1.98 7.53
CA LYS A 163 -3.60 1.92 7.68
C LYS A 163 -4.23 1.84 6.30
N ASN A 164 -5.22 0.95 6.13
CA ASN A 164 -5.91 0.73 4.85
C ASN A 164 -4.97 0.25 3.73
N LEU A 165 -3.97 -0.59 4.04
CA LEU A 165 -3.00 -1.08 3.05
C LEU A 165 -3.68 -1.84 1.89
N TYR A 166 -4.85 -2.44 2.16
CA TYR A 166 -5.71 -3.06 1.14
C TYR A 166 -6.00 -2.19 -0.08
N ARG A 167 -6.03 -0.86 0.06
CA ARG A 167 -6.24 0.04 -1.08
C ARG A 167 -5.10 -0.05 -2.11
N TYR A 168 -3.91 -0.44 -1.68
CA TYR A 168 -2.75 -0.61 -2.54
C TYR A 168 -2.53 -2.08 -2.95
N ASN A 169 -2.64 -3.02 -2.01
CA ASN A 169 -2.25 -4.42 -2.26
C ASN A 169 -3.41 -5.38 -2.56
N LYS A 170 -4.67 -4.95 -2.47
CA LYS A 170 -5.84 -5.76 -2.83
C LYS A 170 -6.51 -5.24 -4.10
N CYS A 171 -7.36 -6.08 -4.66
CA CYS A 171 -8.19 -5.80 -5.81
C CYS A 171 -9.66 -5.55 -5.41
N PHE A 172 -10.41 -5.02 -6.36
CA PHE A 172 -11.86 -4.93 -6.26
C PHE A 172 -12.56 -5.49 -7.50
N ILE A 173 -13.82 -5.89 -7.34
CA ILE A 173 -14.78 -6.11 -8.43
C ILE A 173 -15.90 -5.09 -8.26
N GLY A 174 -16.17 -4.30 -9.28
CA GLY A 174 -17.23 -3.30 -9.25
C GLY A 174 -17.96 -3.14 -10.57
N GLY A 175 -19.09 -2.46 -10.55
CA GLY A 175 -19.91 -2.20 -11.72
C GLY A 175 -21.12 -1.34 -11.38
N SER A 176 -21.89 -1.02 -12.41
CA SER A 176 -23.08 -0.16 -12.30
C SER A 176 -24.28 -0.90 -12.85
N VAL A 177 -25.41 -0.86 -12.16
CA VAL A 177 -26.65 -1.53 -12.57
C VAL A 177 -27.63 -0.49 -13.10
N ALA A 178 -28.17 -0.75 -14.28
CA ALA A 178 -29.06 0.18 -14.97
C ALA A 178 -30.24 -0.55 -15.63
N THR A 179 -31.24 0.23 -16.05
CA THR A 179 -32.33 -0.22 -16.91
C THR A 179 -32.65 0.82 -17.97
N THR A 180 -33.16 0.40 -19.13
CA THR A 180 -33.68 1.34 -20.13
C THR A 180 -35.17 1.56 -19.92
N LYS A 181 -35.57 2.83 -19.72
CA LYS A 181 -36.98 3.25 -19.69
C LYS A 181 -37.19 4.37 -20.71
N ASP A 182 -38.12 4.16 -21.63
CA ASP A 182 -38.48 5.13 -22.68
C ASP A 182 -37.26 5.65 -23.50
N GLY A 183 -36.29 4.77 -23.77
CA GLY A 183 -35.07 5.12 -24.50
C GLY A 183 -34.01 5.88 -23.69
N THR A 184 -34.23 6.04 -22.38
CA THR A 184 -33.28 6.66 -21.44
C THR A 184 -32.72 5.61 -20.49
N SER A 185 -31.42 5.67 -20.23
CA SER A 185 -30.78 4.85 -19.20
C SER A 185 -31.09 5.43 -17.82
N ASP A 186 -31.62 4.60 -16.93
CA ASP A 186 -31.90 4.93 -15.54
C ASP A 186 -31.10 4.02 -14.61
N CYS A 187 -30.62 4.56 -13.50
CA CYS A 187 -29.82 3.80 -12.53
C CYS A 187 -30.75 2.97 -11.65
N VAL A 188 -30.33 1.76 -11.28
CA VAL A 188 -31.11 0.92 -10.36
C VAL A 188 -30.49 0.99 -8.98
N GLU A 189 -31.05 1.84 -8.13
CA GLU A 189 -30.71 1.91 -6.70
C GLU A 189 -31.30 0.71 -5.93
N GLY A 190 -30.56 0.18 -4.95
CA GLY A 190 -31.05 -0.86 -4.05
C GLY A 190 -31.09 -2.27 -4.66
N ALA A 191 -30.50 -2.49 -5.84
CA ALA A 191 -30.32 -3.84 -6.38
C ALA A 191 -29.41 -4.64 -5.45
N SER A 192 -29.85 -5.84 -5.07
CA SER A 192 -29.03 -6.78 -4.30
C SER A 192 -27.96 -7.37 -5.19
N VAL A 193 -26.71 -7.28 -4.75
CA VAL A 193 -25.53 -7.84 -5.42
C VAL A 193 -24.82 -8.77 -4.47
N LYS A 194 -24.53 -9.98 -4.94
CA LYS A 194 -23.87 -11.04 -4.18
C LYS A 194 -22.62 -11.51 -4.91
N LEU A 195 -21.51 -11.55 -4.20
CA LEU A 195 -20.23 -12.06 -4.67
C LEU A 195 -19.98 -13.43 -4.05
N SER A 196 -19.75 -14.44 -4.89
CA SER A 196 -19.43 -15.80 -4.46
C SER A 196 -18.16 -16.32 -5.11
N GLN A 197 -17.47 -17.24 -4.44
CA GLN A 197 -16.37 -18.02 -5.00
C GLN A 197 -16.63 -19.49 -4.71
N GLY A 198 -16.82 -20.29 -5.77
CA GLY A 198 -17.30 -21.66 -5.62
C GLY A 198 -18.71 -21.71 -5.00
N SER A 199 -18.86 -22.42 -3.87
CA SER A 199 -20.11 -22.47 -3.09
C SER A 199 -20.26 -21.33 -2.08
N ASP A 200 -19.18 -20.60 -1.81
CA ASP A 200 -19.10 -19.74 -0.65
C ASP A 200 -19.47 -18.30 -1.02
N VAL A 201 -20.34 -17.70 -0.21
CA VAL A 201 -20.70 -16.29 -0.34
C VAL A 201 -19.64 -15.46 0.36
N ILE A 202 -18.94 -14.65 -0.42
CA ILE A 202 -17.81 -13.84 0.06
C ILE A 202 -18.31 -12.51 0.61
N ALA A 203 -19.24 -11.86 -0.11
CA ALA A 203 -19.79 -10.58 0.26
C ALA A 203 -21.15 -10.33 -0.40
N GLU A 204 -21.93 -9.44 0.22
CA GLU A 204 -23.19 -8.93 -0.32
C GLU A 204 -23.18 -7.40 -0.23
N ALA A 205 -23.83 -6.75 -1.18
CA ALA A 205 -23.95 -5.30 -1.27
C ALA A 205 -25.30 -4.93 -1.89
N THR A 206 -25.69 -3.68 -1.71
CA THR A 206 -26.79 -3.06 -2.46
C THR A 206 -26.22 -1.94 -3.31
N THR A 207 -26.73 -1.79 -4.52
CA THR A 207 -26.34 -0.66 -5.37
C THR A 207 -26.75 0.66 -4.75
N ASP A 208 -25.93 1.69 -4.93
CA ASP A 208 -26.24 3.05 -4.48
C ASP A 208 -27.15 3.80 -5.46
N VAL A 209 -27.34 5.10 -5.23
CA VAL A 209 -28.16 5.99 -6.08
C VAL A 209 -27.68 6.11 -7.53
N PHE A 210 -26.42 5.78 -7.81
CA PHE A 210 -25.86 5.72 -9.17
C PHE A 210 -25.94 4.32 -9.77
N GLY A 211 -26.53 3.37 -9.05
CA GLY A 211 -26.56 1.97 -9.43
C GLY A 211 -25.22 1.27 -9.18
N ASP A 212 -24.27 1.91 -8.50
CA ASP A 212 -22.91 1.38 -8.35
C ASP A 212 -22.82 0.37 -7.21
N PHE A 213 -22.01 -0.67 -7.42
CA PHE A 213 -21.54 -1.57 -6.36
C PHE A 213 -20.04 -1.80 -6.49
N LYS A 214 -19.38 -2.08 -5.36
CA LYS A 214 -17.94 -2.40 -5.30
C LYS A 214 -17.64 -3.35 -4.15
N PHE A 215 -17.09 -4.52 -4.47
CA PHE A 215 -16.47 -5.43 -3.52
C PHE A 215 -14.95 -5.22 -3.56
N ASP A 216 -14.40 -4.57 -2.54
CA ASP A 216 -12.95 -4.35 -2.39
C ASP A 216 -12.33 -5.41 -1.47
N ARG A 217 -11.02 -5.32 -1.21
CA ARG A 217 -10.24 -6.21 -0.31
C ARG A 217 -10.11 -7.65 -0.81
N LEU A 218 -10.19 -7.88 -2.12
CA LEU A 218 -10.00 -9.19 -2.73
C LEU A 218 -8.54 -9.45 -3.06
N ASP A 219 -8.06 -10.68 -2.90
CA ASP A 219 -6.67 -11.03 -3.25
C ASP A 219 -6.45 -10.97 -4.77
N GLU A 220 -5.30 -10.42 -5.18
CA GLU A 220 -4.87 -10.40 -6.57
C GLU A 220 -4.56 -11.82 -7.04
N ASN A 221 -4.95 -12.19 -8.27
CA ASN A 221 -4.85 -13.57 -8.80
C ASN A 221 -5.56 -14.63 -7.95
N SER A 222 -6.70 -14.28 -7.34
CA SER A 222 -7.45 -15.20 -6.46
C SER A 222 -8.46 -16.09 -7.19
N GLY A 223 -8.47 -16.08 -8.52
CA GLY A 223 -9.29 -16.96 -9.35
C GLY A 223 -10.65 -16.37 -9.75
N THR A 224 -11.59 -17.25 -10.08
CA THR A 224 -12.91 -16.86 -10.59
C THR A 224 -13.90 -16.57 -9.46
N TYR A 225 -14.63 -15.46 -9.59
CA TYR A 225 -15.76 -15.08 -8.77
C TYR A 225 -17.05 -15.07 -9.58
N LYS A 226 -18.19 -15.26 -8.91
CA LYS A 226 -19.52 -15.09 -9.47
C LYS A 226 -20.20 -13.88 -8.83
N VAL A 227 -20.66 -12.96 -9.67
CA VAL A 227 -21.46 -11.79 -9.27
C VAL A 227 -22.91 -12.03 -9.67
N GLU A 228 -23.79 -12.15 -8.68
CA GLU A 228 -25.23 -12.33 -8.87
C GLU A 228 -25.95 -11.03 -8.48
N ILE A 229 -26.82 -10.53 -9.34
CA ILE A 229 -27.51 -9.25 -9.20
C ILE A 229 -29.01 -9.47 -9.35
N SER A 230 -29.82 -8.91 -8.45
CA SER A 230 -31.29 -8.96 -8.52
C SER A 230 -31.90 -7.67 -7.99
N ALA A 231 -32.99 -7.20 -8.60
CA ALA A 231 -33.74 -6.03 -8.12
C ALA A 231 -35.25 -6.27 -8.24
N ASP A 232 -36.02 -5.72 -7.30
CA ASP A 232 -37.47 -5.86 -7.29
C ASP A 232 -38.10 -5.23 -8.54
N GLY A 233 -39.05 -5.93 -9.16
CA GLY A 233 -39.63 -5.51 -10.44
C GLY A 233 -38.72 -5.72 -11.65
N HIS A 234 -37.49 -6.19 -11.43
CA HIS A 234 -36.54 -6.62 -12.46
C HIS A 234 -36.21 -8.11 -12.31
N GLY A 235 -35.52 -8.67 -13.32
CA GLY A 235 -35.03 -10.05 -13.26
C GLY A 235 -33.75 -10.18 -12.43
N SER A 236 -33.07 -11.31 -12.57
CA SER A 236 -31.73 -11.55 -12.02
C SER A 236 -30.69 -11.70 -13.12
N LYS A 237 -29.46 -11.31 -12.84
CA LYS A 237 -28.29 -11.48 -13.71
C LYS A 237 -27.14 -12.14 -12.95
N SER A 238 -26.32 -12.91 -13.66
CA SER A 238 -25.12 -13.54 -13.10
C SER A 238 -23.96 -13.38 -14.08
N LEU A 239 -22.78 -13.06 -13.55
CA LEU A 239 -21.55 -12.93 -14.32
C LEU A 239 -20.42 -13.67 -13.60
N ASP A 240 -19.58 -14.37 -14.35
CA ASP A 240 -18.33 -14.92 -13.83
C ASP A 240 -17.19 -13.94 -14.16
N VAL A 241 -16.27 -13.74 -13.21
CA VAL A 241 -15.20 -12.73 -13.27
C VAL A 241 -13.91 -13.38 -12.79
N GLU A 242 -12.92 -13.49 -13.68
CA GLU A 242 -11.57 -13.90 -13.29
C GLU A 242 -10.83 -12.70 -12.70
N LEU A 243 -10.33 -12.84 -11.47
CA LEU A 243 -9.69 -11.74 -10.74
C LEU A 243 -8.17 -11.83 -10.75
N SER A 244 -7.56 -11.41 -11.86
CA SER A 244 -6.10 -11.18 -11.96
C SER A 244 -5.68 -9.81 -11.44
N GLU A 245 -6.50 -8.79 -11.66
CA GLU A 245 -6.36 -7.41 -11.17
C GLU A 245 -7.73 -6.84 -10.81
N SER A 246 -7.84 -5.59 -10.37
CA SER A 246 -9.17 -5.00 -10.10
C SER A 246 -10.00 -4.89 -11.39
N VAL A 247 -11.26 -5.32 -11.34
CA VAL A 247 -12.14 -5.40 -12.52
C VAL A 247 -13.34 -4.47 -12.36
N THR A 248 -13.60 -3.70 -13.42
CA THR A 248 -14.86 -2.98 -13.61
C THR A 248 -15.72 -3.67 -14.67
N LEU A 249 -16.90 -4.13 -14.28
CA LEU A 249 -17.87 -4.81 -15.15
C LEU A 249 -18.62 -3.84 -16.09
N GLY A 250 -18.49 -2.53 -15.85
CA GLY A 250 -19.21 -1.49 -16.57
C GLY A 250 -20.69 -1.48 -16.23
N ASN A 251 -21.51 -1.05 -17.19
CA ASN A 251 -22.96 -0.95 -17.01
C ASN A 251 -23.64 -2.29 -17.31
N ILE A 252 -24.41 -2.78 -16.34
CA ILE A 252 -25.15 -4.03 -16.37
C ILE A 252 -26.64 -3.68 -16.50
N PHE A 253 -27.16 -3.75 -17.73
CA PHE A 253 -28.55 -3.44 -18.04
C PHE A 253 -29.47 -4.63 -17.85
N PHE A 254 -30.49 -4.58 -17.00
CA PHE A 254 -31.41 -5.72 -16.81
C PHE A 254 -32.20 -6.12 -18.07
N ASP A 255 -32.52 -5.14 -18.91
CA ASP A 255 -33.33 -5.26 -20.13
C ASP A 255 -32.54 -5.76 -21.36
N GLN A 256 -31.23 -5.98 -21.22
CA GLN A 256 -30.36 -6.42 -22.32
C GLN A 256 -29.72 -7.78 -22.02
N THR A 257 -29.37 -8.55 -23.05
CA THR A 257 -28.51 -9.74 -22.87
C THR A 257 -27.12 -9.30 -22.42
N LEU A 258 -26.55 -9.99 -21.43
CA LEU A 258 -25.20 -9.69 -20.95
C LEU A 258 -24.19 -9.78 -22.11
N PRO A 259 -23.27 -8.81 -22.25
CA PRO A 259 -22.18 -8.95 -23.19
C PRO A 259 -21.32 -10.16 -22.77
N VAL A 260 -20.94 -11.00 -23.74
CA VAL A 260 -19.91 -12.02 -23.51
C VAL A 260 -18.60 -11.29 -23.29
N ILE A 261 -18.12 -11.25 -22.04
CA ILE A 261 -16.81 -10.70 -21.71
C ILE A 261 -15.76 -11.75 -22.12
N ASN A 262 -15.54 -11.90 -23.44
CA ASN A 262 -14.37 -12.58 -23.97
C ASN A 262 -13.21 -11.59 -23.92
N ARG A 263 -12.25 -11.78 -23.02
CA ARG A 263 -11.00 -11.00 -23.05
C ARG A 263 -9.79 -11.93 -23.17
N ARG A 264 -8.96 -11.59 -24.16
CA ARG A 264 -7.58 -12.05 -24.34
C ARG A 264 -6.67 -11.38 -23.34
#